data_AF-A0A6G4ED43-F1
#
_entry.id   AF-A0A6G4ED43-F1
#
_cell.length_a   1.000
_cell.length_b   1.000
_cell.length_c   1.000
_cell.angle_alpha   90.00
_cell.angle_beta   90.00
_cell.angle_gamma   90.00
#
_symmetry.space_group_name_H-M   'P 1'
#
loop_
_entity.id
_entity.type
_entity.pdbx_description
1 polymer ?
#
loop_
_entity_poly.entity_id
_entity_poly.type
_entity_poly.pdbx_seq_one_letter_code
_entity_poly.pdbx_strand_id
1 'polypeptide(L)' 'MLPFTWDNYVNGLDFCIEDWPMVYYGRNFNLLTQAKTKYDSENIFRFPQSIPPASECD' A
#
# COMPACT_ATOMS: atom_id res chain seq x y z
N MET A 1 -2.34 13.15 -11.08
CA MET A 1 -0.94 13.60 -10.90
C MET A 1 -0.69 14.85 -11.74
N LEU A 2 0.11 15.79 -11.23
CA LEU A 2 0.45 17.02 -11.95
C LEU A 2 1.59 16.76 -12.94
N PRO A 3 1.76 17.62 -13.96
CA PRO A 3 2.97 17.60 -14.80
C PRO A 3 4.23 17.73 -13.94
N PHE A 4 5.27 16.96 -14.27
CA PHE A 4 6.59 16.93 -13.58
C PHE A 4 6.59 16.37 -12.14
N THR A 5 5.48 15.80 -11.67
CA THR A 5 5.45 15.04 -10.40
C THR A 5 5.41 13.55 -10.68
N TRP A 6 6.17 12.79 -9.88
CA TRP A 6 6.07 11.34 -9.82
C TRP A 6 5.68 10.95 -8.38
N ASP A 7 4.79 9.97 -8.28
CA ASP A 7 4.38 9.35 -7.02
C ASP A 7 3.67 10.32 -6.05
N ASN A 8 3.33 9.84 -4.85
CA ASN A 8 2.81 10.67 -3.77
C ASN A 8 3.40 10.21 -2.43
N TYR A 9 3.43 11.10 -1.44
CA TYR A 9 3.90 10.76 -0.11
C TYR A 9 2.71 10.37 0.78
N VAL A 10 2.78 9.18 1.38
CA VAL A 10 1.66 8.60 2.15
C VAL A 10 1.12 9.51 3.26
N ASN A 11 1.97 10.31 3.91
CA ASN A 11 1.54 11.21 4.99
C ASN A 11 0.86 12.50 4.48
N GLY A 12 0.74 12.70 3.16
CA GLY A 12 -0.06 13.77 2.57
C GLY A 12 -1.56 13.51 2.58
N LEU A 13 -1.99 12.28 2.91
CA LEU A 13 -3.38 11.80 2.94
C LEU A 13 -4.19 12.21 1.70
N ASP A 14 -3.98 11.53 0.57
CA ASP A 14 -4.83 11.63 -0.62
C ASP A 14 -5.66 10.35 -0.81
N PHE A 15 -6.94 10.44 -0.43
CA PHE A 15 -7.90 9.33 -0.54
C PHE A 15 -8.46 9.15 -1.95
N CYS A 16 -8.21 10.08 -2.87
CA CYS A 16 -8.74 10.05 -4.24
C CYS A 16 -7.85 9.24 -5.20
N ILE A 17 -6.69 8.76 -4.73
CA ILE A 17 -5.78 7.95 -5.53
C ILE A 17 -6.28 6.51 -5.56
N GLU A 18 -6.78 6.07 -6.72
CA GLU A 18 -7.24 4.70 -6.94
C GLU A 18 -6.10 3.67 -6.84
N ASP A 19 -5.01 3.87 -7.60
CA ASP A 19 -3.81 3.02 -7.55
C ASP A 19 -2.79 3.51 -6.51
N TRP A 20 -3.25 3.75 -5.29
CA TRP A 20 -2.39 4.16 -4.19
C TRP A 20 -1.23 3.18 -3.89
N PRO A 21 -1.35 1.84 -4.07
CA PRO A 21 -0.25 0.92 -3.83
C PRO A 21 0.99 1.25 -4.67
N MET A 22 0.78 1.45 -5.98
CA MET A 22 1.85 1.80 -6.89
C MET A 22 2.38 3.20 -6.60
N VAL A 23 1.48 4.15 -6.37
CA VAL A 23 1.83 5.57 -6.17
C VAL A 23 2.58 5.83 -4.87
N TYR A 24 2.30 5.09 -3.79
CA TYR A 24 2.98 5.28 -2.50
C TYR A 24 4.21 4.38 -2.32
N TYR A 25 4.16 3.14 -2.83
CA TYR A 25 5.13 2.12 -2.47
C TYR A 25 5.82 1.49 -3.68
N GLY A 26 5.24 1.61 -4.87
CA GLY A 26 5.76 1.04 -6.10
C GLY A 26 6.17 -0.42 -5.93
N ARG A 27 7.41 -0.73 -6.34
CA ARG A 27 7.99 -2.08 -6.25
C ARG A 27 8.09 -2.63 -4.81
N ASN A 28 8.09 -1.76 -3.79
CA ASN A 28 8.18 -2.19 -2.39
C ASN A 28 6.86 -2.73 -1.86
N PHE A 29 5.73 -2.51 -2.55
CA PHE A 29 4.43 -2.97 -2.08
C PHE A 29 4.41 -4.48 -1.77
N ASN A 30 4.98 -5.29 -2.65
CA ASN A 30 5.08 -6.75 -2.45
C ASN A 30 5.93 -7.16 -1.24
N LEU A 31 6.96 -6.40 -0.89
CA LEU A 31 7.76 -6.68 0.31
C LEU A 31 7.01 -6.28 1.58
N LEU A 32 6.22 -5.20 1.50
CA LEU A 32 5.40 -4.73 2.61
C LEU A 32 4.22 -5.67 2.89
N THR A 33 3.60 -6.27 1.87
CA THR A 33 2.56 -7.29 2.08
C THR A 33 3.14 -8.53 2.78
N GLN A 34 4.36 -8.96 2.44
CA GLN A 34 5.05 -10.05 3.15
C GLN A 34 5.36 -9.69 4.60
N ALA A 35 5.85 -8.47 4.86
CA ALA A 35 6.06 -7.98 6.23
C ALA A 35 4.74 -7.94 7.00
N LYS A 36 3.66 -7.45 6.37
CA LYS A 36 2.32 -7.43 6.96
C LYS A 36 1.84 -8.83 7.31
N THR A 37 2.01 -9.83 6.43
CA THR A 37 1.70 -11.23 6.74
C THR A 37 2.45 -11.73 7.97
N LYS A 38 3.72 -11.38 8.14
CA LYS A 38 4.53 -11.83 9.29
C LYS A 38 4.07 -11.25 10.62
N TYR A 39 3.64 -9.99 10.64
CA TYR A 39 3.38 -9.24 11.88
C TYR A 39 1.89 -8.97 12.16
N ASP A 40 1.02 -9.06 11.15
CA ASP A 40 -0.42 -8.83 11.23
C ASP A 40 -1.17 -9.68 10.19
N SER A 41 -1.00 -11.01 10.26
CA SER A 41 -1.62 -11.98 9.34
C SER A 41 -3.15 -11.93 9.35
N GLU A 42 -3.76 -11.62 10.49
CA GLU A 42 -5.22 -11.47 10.63
C GLU A 42 -5.73 -10.11 10.13
N ASN A 43 -4.83 -9.25 9.67
CA ASN A 43 -5.13 -7.90 9.16
C ASN A 43 -5.96 -7.07 10.16
N ILE A 44 -5.58 -7.12 11.44
CA ILE A 44 -6.24 -6.40 12.53
C ILE A 44 -6.14 -4.89 12.30
N PHE A 45 -4.97 -4.41 11.86
CA PHE A 45 -4.75 -3.00 11.54
C PHE A 45 -5.10 -2.70 10.08
N ARG A 46 -6.40 -2.67 9.78
CA ARG A 46 -6.97 -2.38 8.45
C ARG A 46 -7.67 -1.02 8.38
N PHE A 47 -7.50 -0.33 7.26
CA PHE A 47 -8.12 0.96 6.93
C PHE A 47 -8.17 1.14 5.39
N PRO A 48 -8.86 2.16 4.83
CA PRO A 48 -9.13 2.25 3.39
C PRO A 48 -7.91 2.14 2.45
N GLN A 49 -6.74 2.62 2.87
CA GLN A 49 -5.48 2.52 2.13
C GLN A 49 -4.42 1.71 2.92
N SER A 50 -4.87 0.70 3.67
CA SER A 50 -3.96 -0.20 4.40
C SER A 50 -3.35 -1.25 3.47
N ILE A 51 -2.07 -1.56 3.68
CA ILE A 51 -1.39 -2.66 3.00
C ILE A 51 -1.98 -3.98 3.50
N PRO A 52 -2.55 -4.83 2.63
CA PRO A 52 -3.08 -6.13 3.03
C PRO A 52 -1.94 -7.13 3.26
N PRO A 53 -2.18 -8.20 4.04
CA PRO A 53 -1.31 -9.38 4.00
C PRO A 53 -1.20 -9.91 2.57
N ALA A 54 -0.05 -10.49 2.23
CA ALA A 54 0.07 -11.25 0.99
C ALA A 54 -0.97 -12.38 0.98
N SER A 55 -1.74 -12.49 -0.10
CA SER A 55 -2.62 -13.63 -0.33
C SER A 55 -1.75 -14.89 -0.43
N GLU A 56 -2.12 -15.95 0.30
CA GLU A 56 -1.62 -17.28 -0.02
C GLU A 56 -2.00 -17.57 -1.48
N CYS A 57 -1.03 -17.98 -2.30
CA CYS A 57 -1.27 -18.23 -3.72
C CYS A 57 -2.45 -19.22 -3.88
N ASP A 58 -3.43 -18.87 -4.72
CA ASP A 58 -4.23 -19.85 -5.45
C ASP A 58 -3.35 -20.55 -6.53
#